data_AF-A0A4U5NJW1-F1
#
_entry.id   AF-A0A4U5NJW1-F1
#
_cell.length_a   1.000
_cell.length_b   1.000
_cell.length_c   1.000
_cell.angle_alpha   90.00
_cell.angle_beta   90.00
_cell.angle_gamma   90.00
#
_symmetry.space_group_name_H-M   'P 1'
#
loop_
_entity.id
_entity.type
_entity.pdbx_description
1 polymer ?
#
loop_
_entity_poly.entity_id
_entity_poly.type
_entity_poly.pdbx_seq_one_letter_code
_entity_poly.pdbx_strand_id
1 'polypeptide(L)'
;MEKLRFYCEIVAKERNYKYLTQATADCVKEYNHSNRAVAMKNDVYYFTSAWNVAYANVNAGGTSRLYEFSPRKDLTVDGDHDDLITYLFGYEEGELDETDQKIRVALTEQWCDFINGVDREEWPKWPDYYLIDYNADVEMTGASVNYHPEAIAFWNENIERDGNVRLDRPSEPWLKEIEDSVVFGGLLVSDRFDKALVIAIVTIIVCIAFLVFVLLLVFLSYMNRERKPETIVYTTRNSNNLPR
;
A
#
# COMPACT_ATOMS: atom_id res chain seq x y z
N MET A 1 -20.92 -17.88 7.31
CA MET A 1 -20.07 -19.01 6.86
C MET A 1 -19.64 -18.88 5.40
N GLU A 2 -20.53 -18.66 4.42
CA GLU A 2 -20.14 -18.54 3.00
C GLU A 2 -19.11 -17.44 2.71
N LYS A 3 -19.25 -16.25 3.32
CA LYS A 3 -18.28 -15.14 3.18
C LYS A 3 -16.89 -15.47 3.73
N LEU A 4 -16.82 -16.12 4.90
CA LEU A 4 -15.56 -16.52 5.52
C LEU A 4 -14.85 -17.58 4.65
N ARG A 5 -15.61 -18.56 4.17
CA ARG A 5 -15.08 -19.57 3.26
C ARG A 5 -14.51 -18.96 1.99
N PHE A 6 -15.25 -18.07 1.32
CA PHE A 6 -14.78 -17.36 0.15
C PHE A 6 -13.46 -16.60 0.41
N TYR A 7 -13.36 -15.91 1.54
CA TYR A 7 -12.14 -15.20 1.91
C TYR A 7 -10.96 -16.15 2.21
N CYS A 8 -11.21 -17.26 2.91
CA CYS A 8 -10.23 -18.32 3.12
C CYS A 8 -9.74 -18.95 1.81
N GLU A 9 -10.61 -19.12 0.81
CA GLU A 9 -10.25 -19.62 -0.52
C GLU A 9 -9.31 -18.65 -1.24
N ILE A 10 -9.58 -17.34 -1.16
CA ILE A 10 -8.70 -16.29 -1.71
C ILE A 10 -7.34 -16.33 -1.04
N VAL A 11 -7.28 -16.29 0.30
CA VAL A 11 -6.01 -16.31 1.04
C VAL A 11 -5.23 -17.58 0.72
N ALA A 12 -5.89 -18.73 0.64
CA ALA A 12 -5.21 -19.98 0.34
C ALA A 12 -4.55 -19.98 -1.05
N LYS A 13 -5.21 -19.33 -2.02
CA LYS A 13 -4.68 -19.13 -3.37
C LYS A 13 -3.53 -18.11 -3.40
N GLU A 14 -3.70 -16.95 -2.78
CA GLU A 14 -2.69 -15.89 -2.72
C GLU A 14 -1.38 -16.38 -2.09
N ARG A 15 -1.48 -17.25 -1.09
CA ARG A 15 -0.34 -17.85 -0.40
C ARG A 15 0.19 -19.12 -1.07
N ASN A 16 -0.43 -19.55 -2.17
CA ASN A 16 -0.03 -20.69 -2.98
C ASN A 16 0.11 -21.99 -2.16
N TYR A 17 -0.90 -22.31 -1.33
CA TYR A 17 -0.91 -23.58 -0.60
C TYR A 17 -1.14 -24.76 -1.53
N LYS A 18 -0.43 -25.85 -1.26
CA LYS A 18 -0.45 -27.07 -2.08
C LYS A 18 -1.82 -27.75 -2.10
N TYR A 19 -2.52 -27.73 -0.97
CA TYR A 19 -3.82 -28.38 -0.80
C TYR A 19 -4.91 -27.35 -0.53
N LEU A 20 -5.36 -26.64 -1.57
CA LEU A 20 -6.31 -25.51 -1.45
C LEU A 20 -7.58 -25.86 -0.67
N THR A 21 -8.20 -27.02 -0.92
CA THR A 21 -9.42 -27.44 -0.21
C THR A 21 -9.18 -27.62 1.29
N GLN A 22 -8.06 -28.25 1.66
CA GLN A 22 -7.71 -28.48 3.06
C GLN A 22 -7.32 -27.17 3.76
N ALA A 23 -6.46 -26.37 3.13
CA ALA A 23 -6.06 -25.05 3.63
C ALA A 23 -7.27 -24.13 3.85
N THR A 24 -8.23 -24.15 2.93
CA THR A 24 -9.51 -23.43 3.08
C THR A 24 -10.29 -23.93 4.29
N ALA A 25 -10.43 -25.25 4.45
CA ALA A 25 -11.18 -25.84 5.56
C ALA A 25 -10.52 -25.51 6.92
N ASP A 26 -9.20 -25.57 7.00
CA ASP A 26 -8.44 -25.23 8.21
C ASP A 26 -8.53 -23.74 8.53
N CYS A 27 -8.46 -22.86 7.52
CA CYS A 27 -8.72 -21.43 7.68
C CYS A 27 -10.13 -21.15 8.20
N VAL A 28 -11.15 -21.78 7.62
CA VAL A 28 -12.53 -21.61 8.12
C VAL A 28 -12.62 -22.08 9.56
N LYS A 29 -12.00 -23.20 9.91
CA LYS A 29 -12.01 -23.73 11.27
C LYS A 29 -11.36 -22.77 12.27
N GLU A 30 -10.20 -22.22 11.94
CA GLU A 30 -9.46 -21.28 12.79
C GLU A 30 -10.24 -19.97 13.02
N TYR A 31 -10.84 -19.43 11.96
CA TYR A 31 -11.44 -18.09 11.98
C TYR A 31 -12.97 -18.07 12.13
N ASN A 32 -13.64 -19.21 12.29
CA ASN A 32 -15.09 -19.28 12.53
C ASN A 32 -15.49 -18.99 14.00
N HIS A 33 -14.69 -18.16 14.68
CA HIS A 33 -14.93 -17.67 16.04
C HIS A 33 -14.88 -16.13 16.02
N SER A 34 -15.80 -15.46 16.71
CA SER A 34 -15.97 -14.00 16.63
C SER A 34 -14.71 -13.21 17.01
N ASN A 35 -13.93 -13.71 17.97
CA ASN A 35 -12.68 -13.13 18.42
C ASN A 35 -11.51 -13.34 17.45
N ARG A 36 -11.48 -14.45 16.70
CA ARG A 36 -10.42 -14.73 15.72
C ARG A 36 -10.74 -14.11 14.37
N ALA A 37 -12.01 -14.09 13.96
CA ALA A 37 -12.45 -13.58 12.67
C ALA A 37 -11.95 -12.14 12.40
N VAL A 38 -11.93 -11.29 13.42
CA VAL A 38 -11.43 -9.91 13.32
C VAL A 38 -9.91 -9.84 13.13
N ALA A 39 -9.17 -10.82 13.66
CA ALA A 39 -7.72 -10.88 13.53
C ALA A 39 -7.24 -11.44 12.19
N MET A 40 -8.09 -12.11 11.41
CA MET A 40 -7.70 -12.82 10.19
C MET A 40 -6.96 -11.93 9.18
N LYS A 41 -7.49 -10.74 8.92
CA LYS A 41 -6.86 -9.76 8.02
C LYS A 41 -5.46 -9.40 8.50
N ASN A 42 -5.32 -9.11 9.80
CA ASN A 42 -4.05 -8.67 10.38
C ASN A 42 -3.02 -9.81 10.43
N ASP A 43 -3.45 -11.01 10.83
CA ASP A 43 -2.63 -12.22 10.85
C ASP A 43 -2.05 -12.50 9.45
N VAL A 44 -2.89 -12.49 8.41
CA VAL A 44 -2.50 -12.85 7.03
C VAL A 44 -1.62 -11.79 6.39
N TYR A 45 -2.10 -10.55 6.34
CA TYR A 45 -1.53 -9.53 5.48
C TYR A 45 -0.41 -8.73 6.14
N TYR A 46 -0.44 -8.58 7.46
CA TYR A 46 0.53 -7.74 8.18
C TYR A 46 1.48 -8.59 9.02
N PHE A 47 0.98 -9.31 10.03
CA PHE A 47 1.84 -9.99 11.01
C PHE A 47 2.65 -11.11 10.38
N THR A 48 2.01 -12.06 9.70
CA THR A 48 2.75 -13.18 9.08
C THR A 48 3.67 -12.69 7.96
N SER A 49 3.24 -11.68 7.19
CA SER A 49 4.04 -11.10 6.11
C SER A 49 5.30 -10.41 6.63
N ALA A 50 5.17 -9.54 7.65
CA ALA A 50 6.29 -8.87 8.29
C ALA A 50 7.28 -9.87 8.89
N TRP A 51 6.78 -10.92 9.55
CA TRP A 51 7.63 -11.99 10.07
C TRP A 51 8.39 -12.71 8.96
N ASN A 52 7.74 -13.05 7.84
CA ASN A 52 8.40 -13.74 6.72
C ASN A 52 9.53 -12.91 6.11
N VAL A 53 9.33 -11.59 5.98
CA VAL A 53 10.37 -10.67 5.48
C VAL A 53 11.53 -10.59 6.48
N ALA A 54 11.23 -10.48 7.78
CA ALA A 54 12.26 -10.46 8.82
C ALA A 54 13.07 -11.76 8.86
N TYR A 55 12.38 -12.91 8.81
CA TYR A 55 13.00 -14.23 8.76
C TYR A 55 13.92 -14.40 7.54
N ALA A 56 13.46 -14.01 6.35
CA ALA A 56 14.25 -14.07 5.13
C ALA A 56 15.51 -13.19 5.21
N ASN A 57 15.39 -11.97 5.75
CA ASN A 57 16.51 -11.06 5.91
C ASN A 57 17.56 -11.58 6.92
N VAL A 58 17.11 -12.10 8.07
CA VAL A 58 18.00 -12.70 9.08
C VAL A 58 18.72 -13.93 8.51
N ASN A 59 18.02 -14.80 7.78
CA ASN A 59 18.63 -15.96 7.12
C ASN A 59 19.63 -15.59 6.02
N ALA A 60 19.50 -14.41 5.41
CA ALA A 60 20.48 -13.88 4.46
C ALA A 60 21.70 -13.24 5.16
N GLY A 61 21.76 -13.24 6.50
CA GLY A 61 22.84 -12.65 7.29
C GLY A 61 22.59 -11.20 7.71
N GLY A 62 21.39 -10.67 7.47
CA GLY A 62 20.98 -9.34 7.92
C GLY A 62 20.54 -9.29 9.39
N THR A 63 20.14 -8.11 9.84
CA THR A 63 19.45 -7.90 11.12
C THR A 63 18.08 -7.32 10.88
N SER A 64 17.06 -7.85 11.54
CA SER A 64 15.68 -7.33 11.50
C SER A 64 15.19 -7.02 12.90
N ARG A 65 14.44 -5.92 13.00
CA ARG A 65 13.69 -5.52 14.20
C ARG A 65 12.23 -5.40 13.78
N LEU A 66 11.34 -5.97 14.59
CA LEU A 66 9.89 -5.91 14.39
C LEU A 66 9.30 -4.97 15.44
N TYR A 67 8.17 -4.35 15.09
CA TYR A 67 7.38 -3.58 16.04
C TYR A 67 5.89 -3.86 15.85
N GLU A 68 5.11 -3.60 16.89
CA GLU A 68 3.66 -3.55 16.87
C GLU A 68 3.25 -2.20 17.46
N PHE A 69 2.35 -1.48 16.79
CA PHE A 69 1.86 -0.20 17.24
C PHE A 69 0.41 -0.32 17.69
N SER A 70 0.13 0.06 18.93
CA SER A 70 -1.21 0.13 19.48
C SER A 70 -1.47 1.57 19.92
N PRO A 71 -2.33 2.32 19.21
CA PRO A 71 -2.62 3.69 19.58
C PRO A 71 -3.36 3.73 20.93
N ARG A 72 -3.06 4.75 21.74
CA ARG A 72 -3.72 4.95 23.06
C ARG A 72 -5.23 5.17 22.94
N LYS A 73 -5.66 5.78 21.83
CA LYS A 73 -7.06 6.04 21.48
C LYS A 73 -7.20 5.88 19.97
N ASP A 74 -8.36 5.44 19.51
CA ASP A 74 -8.68 5.43 18.09
C ASP A 74 -8.60 6.87 17.57
N LEU A 75 -7.61 7.15 16.71
CA LEU A 75 -7.40 8.50 16.20
C LEU A 75 -8.37 8.83 15.06
N THR A 76 -8.89 7.82 14.37
CA THR A 76 -9.84 7.97 13.26
C THR A 76 -11.11 7.16 13.51
N VAL A 77 -12.23 7.57 12.88
CA VAL A 77 -13.54 6.88 13.01
C VAL A 77 -13.49 5.46 12.42
N ASP A 78 -12.54 5.21 11.52
CA ASP A 78 -12.27 3.93 10.87
C ASP A 78 -10.91 3.33 11.29
N GLY A 79 -10.43 3.70 12.49
CA GLY A 79 -9.10 3.36 13.05
C GLY A 79 -8.66 1.93 12.75
N ASP A 80 -7.84 1.79 11.72
CA ASP A 80 -7.16 0.56 11.40
C ASP A 80 -5.94 0.88 10.50
N HIS A 81 -4.78 0.39 10.92
CA HIS A 81 -3.49 0.38 10.21
C HIS A 81 -2.69 1.70 10.12
N ASP A 82 -3.32 2.86 9.93
CA ASP A 82 -2.58 4.09 9.57
C ASP A 82 -2.23 5.01 10.76
N ASP A 83 -2.64 4.67 11.98
CA ASP A 83 -2.46 5.54 13.15
C ASP A 83 -0.99 5.85 13.45
N LEU A 84 -0.07 4.91 13.18
CA LEU A 84 1.36 5.15 13.34
C LEU A 84 1.85 6.31 12.47
N ILE A 85 1.30 6.46 11.26
CA ILE A 85 1.66 7.52 10.31
C ILE A 85 1.19 8.88 10.85
N THR A 86 0.03 8.93 11.50
CA THR A 86 -0.43 10.14 12.20
C THR A 86 0.52 10.52 13.33
N TYR A 87 0.99 9.56 14.13
CA TYR A 87 1.97 9.84 15.18
C TYR A 87 3.34 10.27 14.63
N LEU A 88 3.86 9.63 13.58
CA LEU A 88 5.19 9.97 13.03
C LEU A 88 5.19 11.29 12.25
N PHE A 89 4.21 11.49 11.38
CA PHE A 89 4.24 12.56 10.38
C PHE A 89 3.22 13.66 10.64
N GLY A 90 2.28 13.46 11.56
CA GLY A 90 1.22 14.44 11.84
C GLY A 90 0.23 14.58 10.69
N TYR A 91 -0.02 13.52 9.92
CA TYR A 91 -1.13 13.49 8.98
C TYR A 91 -2.43 13.44 9.78
N GLU A 92 -3.13 14.57 9.81
CA GLU A 92 -4.30 14.82 10.64
C GLU A 92 -5.57 14.15 10.11
N GLU A 93 -6.14 13.26 10.92
CA GLU A 93 -7.59 13.09 11.05
C GLU A 93 -7.95 12.96 12.55
N GLY A 94 -7.47 13.86 13.42
CA GLY A 94 -7.85 13.84 14.84
C GLY A 94 -7.09 14.83 15.72
N GLU A 95 -7.72 15.30 16.80
CA GLU A 95 -7.06 16.16 17.81
C GLU A 95 -6.14 15.31 18.71
N LEU A 96 -4.83 15.46 18.54
CA LEU A 96 -3.81 14.91 19.46
C LEU A 96 -3.77 15.76 20.72
N ASP A 97 -3.91 15.13 21.88
CA ASP A 97 -3.75 15.83 23.16
C ASP A 97 -2.28 15.94 23.58
N GLU A 98 -2.00 16.59 24.72
CA GLU A 98 -0.63 16.77 25.21
C GLU A 98 0.12 15.46 25.42
N THR A 99 -0.58 14.37 25.74
CA THR A 99 0.02 13.04 25.92
C THR A 99 0.39 12.46 24.56
N ASP A 100 -0.52 12.54 23.60
CA ASP A 100 -0.29 12.05 22.24
C ASP A 100 0.87 12.80 21.55
N GLN A 101 1.03 14.11 21.83
CA GLN A 101 2.17 14.90 21.34
C GLN A 101 3.50 14.44 21.94
N LYS A 102 3.53 14.07 23.23
CA LYS A 102 4.75 13.51 23.87
C LYS A 102 5.11 12.16 23.27
N ILE A 103 4.11 11.30 23.06
CA ILE A 103 4.26 10.01 22.38
C ILE A 103 4.89 10.21 21.00
N ARG A 104 4.32 11.13 20.21
CA ARG A 104 4.83 11.49 18.89
C ARG A 104 6.31 11.90 18.92
N VAL A 105 6.71 12.74 19.87
CA VAL A 105 8.12 13.17 19.99
C VAL A 105 9.01 11.97 20.28
N ALA A 106 8.69 11.16 21.29
CA ALA A 106 9.48 9.98 21.66
C ALA A 106 9.60 8.97 20.49
N LEU A 107 8.49 8.72 19.79
CA LEU A 107 8.45 7.83 18.64
C LEU A 107 9.28 8.38 17.46
N THR A 108 9.19 9.68 17.19
CA THR A 108 9.98 10.33 16.13
C THR A 108 11.48 10.25 16.43
N GLU A 109 11.87 10.44 17.69
CA GLU A 109 13.27 10.29 18.11
C GLU A 109 13.77 8.86 17.90
N GLN A 110 13.00 7.85 18.30
CA GLN A 110 13.35 6.44 18.06
C GLN A 110 13.49 6.13 16.57
N TRP A 111 12.58 6.65 15.74
CA TRP A 111 12.61 6.46 14.30
C TRP A 111 13.84 7.11 13.66
N CYS A 112 14.19 8.33 14.08
CA CYS A 112 15.40 9.03 13.65
C CYS A 112 16.67 8.26 14.04
N ASP A 113 16.74 7.76 15.27
CA ASP A 113 17.86 6.95 15.74
C ASP A 113 18.05 5.67 14.93
N PHE A 114 16.94 5.00 14.59
CA PHE A 114 16.97 3.80 13.77
C PHE A 114 17.52 4.09 12.37
N ILE A 115 17.04 5.17 11.72
CA ILE A 115 17.54 5.62 10.42
C ILE A 115 19.03 5.97 10.47
N ASN A 116 19.47 6.61 11.56
CA ASN A 116 20.86 7.00 11.76
C ASN A 116 21.77 5.84 12.21
N GLY A 117 21.23 4.63 12.32
CA GLY A 117 22.00 3.43 12.67
C GLY A 117 22.46 3.38 14.12
N VAL A 118 21.79 4.10 15.02
CA VAL A 118 22.03 3.99 16.47
C VAL A 118 21.56 2.61 16.91
N ASP A 119 22.47 1.80 17.47
CA ASP A 119 22.10 0.51 18.08
C ASP A 119 21.75 0.75 19.54
N ARG A 120 20.48 0.48 19.87
CA ARG A 120 19.93 0.61 21.22
C ARG A 120 19.71 -0.78 21.80
N GLU A 121 20.28 -1.04 22.98
CA GLU A 121 20.19 -2.36 23.64
C GLU A 121 18.74 -2.73 23.99
N GLU A 122 17.89 -1.73 24.23
CA GLU A 122 16.47 -1.92 24.50
C GLU A 122 15.66 -2.39 23.29
N TRP A 123 16.24 -2.38 22.08
CA TRP A 123 15.53 -2.79 20.87
C TRP A 123 15.67 -4.30 20.62
N PRO A 124 14.57 -5.06 20.75
CA PRO A 124 14.60 -6.49 20.55
C PRO A 124 14.95 -6.82 19.10
N LYS A 125 15.73 -7.88 18.95
CA LYS A 125 16.06 -8.48 17.66
C LYS A 125 15.07 -9.61 17.40
N TRP A 126 14.75 -9.82 16.12
CA TRP A 126 13.91 -10.93 15.70
C TRP A 126 14.37 -12.27 16.35
N PRO A 127 13.46 -13.13 16.85
CA PRO A 127 12.00 -13.10 16.67
C PRO A 127 11.22 -12.23 17.66
N ASP A 128 11.91 -11.59 18.60
CA ASP A 128 11.31 -10.65 19.55
C ASP A 128 11.00 -9.32 18.84
N TYR A 129 10.10 -8.54 19.43
CA TYR A 129 9.57 -7.34 18.81
C TYR A 129 9.27 -6.24 19.82
N TYR A 130 9.25 -5.01 19.32
CA TYR A 130 9.01 -3.83 20.12
C TYR A 130 7.51 -3.52 20.14
N LEU A 131 6.86 -3.63 21.30
CA LEU A 131 5.48 -3.25 21.49
C LEU A 131 5.41 -1.76 21.85
N ILE A 132 4.93 -0.97 20.90
CA ILE A 132 4.66 0.45 21.05
C ILE A 132 3.20 0.58 21.50
N ASP A 133 2.99 0.28 22.77
CA ASP A 133 1.74 0.50 23.50
C ASP A 133 2.07 1.39 24.69
N TYR A 134 1.43 2.56 24.75
CA TYR A 134 1.65 3.55 25.81
C TYR A 134 0.62 3.35 26.91
N ASN A 135 1.10 3.02 28.10
CA ASN A 135 0.25 2.96 29.27
C ASN A 135 -0.22 4.37 29.71
N ALA A 136 -1.07 4.44 30.74
CA ALA A 136 -1.59 5.69 31.28
C ALA A 136 -0.49 6.68 31.74
N ASP A 137 0.72 6.18 32.01
CA ASP A 137 1.89 6.93 32.48
C ASP A 137 2.87 7.30 31.35
N VAL A 138 2.49 7.09 30.08
CA VAL A 138 3.33 7.35 28.88
C VAL A 138 4.58 6.47 28.81
N GLU A 139 4.59 5.35 29.52
CA GLU A 139 5.63 4.35 29.39
C GLU A 139 5.29 3.41 28.23
N MET A 140 6.26 3.21 27.34
CA MET A 140 6.16 2.18 26.32
C MET A 140 6.31 0.82 26.97
N THR A 141 5.40 -0.10 26.63
CA THR A 141 5.45 -1.49 27.10
C THR A 141 6.78 -2.16 26.77
N GLY A 142 7.40 -1.81 25.63
CA GLY A 142 8.79 -2.15 25.34
C GLY A 142 8.95 -3.51 24.66
N ALA A 143 9.98 -4.27 25.02
CA ALA A 143 10.28 -5.53 24.36
C ALA A 143 9.26 -6.63 24.70
N SER A 144 8.73 -7.28 23.67
CA SER A 144 7.86 -8.44 23.75
C SER A 144 8.49 -9.65 23.06
N VAL A 145 8.18 -10.84 23.57
CA VAL A 145 8.82 -12.09 23.18
C VAL A 145 7.97 -12.79 22.13
N ASN A 146 8.62 -13.26 21.05
CA ASN A 146 7.99 -13.92 19.91
C ASN A 146 6.85 -13.10 19.28
N TYR A 147 7.13 -12.48 18.14
CA TYR A 147 6.12 -11.79 17.34
C TYR A 147 4.99 -12.75 16.92
N HIS A 148 3.73 -12.50 17.29
CA HIS A 148 2.51 -13.23 16.90
C HIS A 148 2.67 -14.76 16.61
N PRO A 149 3.10 -15.57 17.61
CA PRO A 149 3.51 -16.96 17.38
C PRO A 149 2.37 -17.86 16.90
N GLU A 150 1.14 -17.63 17.37
CA GLU A 150 -0.04 -18.42 16.96
C GLU A 150 -0.37 -18.22 15.47
N ALA A 151 -0.40 -16.97 15.02
CA ALA A 151 -0.66 -16.64 13.62
C ALA A 151 0.42 -17.20 12.70
N ILE A 152 1.69 -17.09 13.11
CA ILE A 152 2.83 -17.63 12.36
C ILE A 152 2.75 -19.14 12.30
N ALA A 153 2.57 -19.83 13.42
CA ALA A 153 2.47 -21.28 13.44
C ALA A 153 1.32 -21.76 12.54
N PHE A 154 0.16 -21.11 12.62
CA PHE A 154 -0.97 -21.44 11.76
C PHE A 154 -0.64 -21.27 10.27
N TRP A 155 -0.19 -20.09 9.87
CA TRP A 155 -0.07 -19.75 8.46
C TRP A 155 1.23 -20.23 7.79
N ASN A 156 2.34 -20.31 8.52
CA ASN A 156 3.65 -20.70 7.99
C ASN A 156 3.98 -22.17 8.23
N GLU A 157 3.55 -22.76 9.35
CA GLU A 157 4.02 -24.09 9.78
C GLU A 157 2.94 -25.17 9.60
N ASN A 158 1.68 -24.86 9.91
CA ASN A 158 0.59 -25.84 9.92
C ASN A 158 -0.06 -26.06 8.53
N ILE A 159 0.06 -25.11 7.61
CA ILE A 159 -0.48 -25.22 6.26
C ILE A 159 0.67 -25.34 5.25
N GLU A 160 0.78 -26.50 4.59
CA GLU A 160 1.86 -26.79 3.64
C GLU A 160 1.84 -25.87 2.42
N ARG A 161 2.91 -25.07 2.26
CA ARG A 161 3.16 -24.25 1.07
C ARG A 161 3.90 -25.03 0.00
N ASP A 162 3.54 -24.84 -1.27
CA ASP A 162 4.41 -25.25 -2.36
C ASP A 162 5.55 -24.26 -2.50
N GLY A 163 6.78 -24.72 -2.21
CA GLY A 163 7.98 -23.89 -2.23
C GLY A 163 8.44 -23.42 -3.61
N ASN A 164 7.86 -23.90 -4.72
CA ASN A 164 8.23 -23.53 -6.10
C ASN A 164 7.28 -24.11 -7.18
N VAL A 165 5.97 -23.85 -7.12
CA VAL A 165 5.05 -24.33 -8.18
C VAL A 165 4.19 -23.20 -8.72
N ARG A 166 4.42 -22.89 -10.00
CA ARG A 166 3.47 -22.24 -10.89
C ARG A 166 2.29 -23.22 -11.00
N LEU A 167 1.20 -22.94 -10.27
CA LEU A 167 -0.02 -23.77 -10.17
C LEU A 167 -0.23 -24.66 -11.42
N ASP A 168 -0.33 -25.97 -11.23
CA ASP A 168 -0.86 -26.86 -12.25
C ASP A 168 -2.37 -26.58 -12.36
N ARG A 169 -2.69 -25.77 -13.38
CA ARG A 169 -3.95 -25.05 -13.65
C ARG A 169 -5.22 -25.85 -13.97
N PRO A 170 -5.24 -27.16 -14.31
CA PRO A 170 -6.44 -27.73 -14.94
C PRO A 170 -7.44 -28.43 -14.01
N SER A 171 -7.19 -28.57 -12.69
CA SER A 171 -8.06 -29.42 -11.85
C SER A 171 -9.30 -28.73 -11.28
N GLU A 172 -9.38 -27.40 -11.22
CA GLU A 172 -10.51 -26.74 -10.55
C GLU A 172 -11.11 -25.57 -11.35
N PRO A 173 -12.25 -25.78 -12.05
CA PRO A 173 -12.86 -24.77 -12.93
C PRO A 173 -13.22 -23.44 -12.25
N TRP A 174 -13.47 -23.43 -10.94
CA TRP A 174 -13.77 -22.24 -10.16
C TRP A 174 -12.55 -21.33 -9.94
N LEU A 175 -11.31 -21.86 -10.07
CA LEU A 175 -10.07 -21.07 -10.01
C LEU A 175 -10.02 -20.01 -11.11
N LYS A 176 -10.64 -20.29 -12.26
CA LYS A 176 -10.71 -19.37 -13.41
C LYS A 176 -11.55 -18.13 -13.11
N GLU A 177 -12.67 -18.29 -12.40
CA GLU A 177 -13.55 -17.18 -12.03
C GLU A 177 -12.88 -16.20 -11.05
N ILE A 178 -12.02 -16.71 -10.15
CA ILE A 178 -11.25 -15.88 -9.22
C ILE A 178 -10.04 -15.24 -9.91
N GLU A 179 -9.40 -15.90 -10.88
CA GLU A 179 -8.30 -15.33 -11.68
C GLU A 179 -8.74 -14.20 -12.61
N ASP A 180 -9.96 -14.28 -13.13
CA ASP A 180 -10.58 -13.20 -13.90
C ASP A 180 -10.91 -11.97 -12.99
N SER A 181 -10.78 -12.13 -11.66
CA SER A 181 -10.88 -11.05 -10.67
C SER A 181 -9.48 -10.55 -10.32
N VAL A 182 -9.06 -9.41 -10.88
CA VAL A 182 -7.72 -8.84 -10.62
C VAL A 182 -7.66 -8.30 -9.18
N VAL A 183 -6.81 -8.90 -8.34
CA VAL A 183 -6.47 -8.34 -7.02
C VAL A 183 -5.34 -7.34 -7.17
N PHE A 184 -5.64 -6.05 -7.01
CA PHE A 184 -4.65 -4.98 -6.82
C PHE A 184 -4.75 -4.48 -5.38
N GLY A 185 -3.70 -4.66 -4.58
CA GLY A 185 -3.48 -3.93 -3.32
C GLY A 185 -4.59 -4.03 -2.27
N GLY A 186 -5.22 -5.20 -2.09
CA GLY A 186 -6.22 -5.41 -1.03
C GLY A 186 -7.60 -4.78 -1.30
N LEU A 187 -7.83 -4.17 -2.46
CA LEU A 187 -9.18 -3.86 -2.94
C LEU A 187 -9.71 -5.03 -3.78
N LEU A 188 -10.82 -5.64 -3.33
CA LEU A 188 -11.67 -6.43 -4.20
C LEU A 188 -12.33 -5.49 -5.21
N VAL A 189 -11.65 -5.21 -6.31
CA VAL A 189 -12.34 -4.70 -7.50
C VAL A 189 -13.05 -5.90 -8.11
N SER A 190 -14.28 -6.16 -7.64
CA SER A 190 -15.24 -6.98 -8.37
C SER A 190 -15.21 -6.50 -9.83
N ASP A 191 -15.08 -7.41 -10.80
CA ASP A 191 -15.08 -7.17 -12.28
C ASP A 191 -16.40 -6.52 -12.78
N ARG A 192 -17.21 -5.96 -11.87
CA ARG A 192 -18.33 -5.04 -12.10
C ARG A 192 -17.91 -3.62 -12.47
N PHE A 193 -16.63 -3.28 -12.46
CA PHE A 193 -16.21 -2.22 -13.38
C PHE A 193 -16.13 -2.85 -14.76
N ASP A 194 -17.31 -2.92 -15.38
CA ASP A 194 -17.57 -3.38 -16.73
C ASP A 194 -16.36 -3.05 -17.60
N LYS A 195 -15.72 -4.01 -18.25
CA LYS A 195 -14.56 -3.73 -19.13
C LYS A 195 -14.90 -2.61 -20.12
N ALA A 196 -16.17 -2.49 -20.49
CA ALA A 196 -16.75 -1.38 -21.22
C ALA A 196 -16.56 0.00 -20.54
N LEU A 197 -16.76 0.10 -19.23
CA LEU A 197 -16.58 1.31 -18.44
C LEU A 197 -15.10 1.71 -18.32
N VAL A 198 -14.19 0.76 -18.07
CA VAL A 198 -12.74 1.06 -18.05
C VAL A 198 -12.27 1.52 -19.43
N ILE A 199 -12.67 0.82 -20.50
CA ILE A 199 -12.40 1.23 -21.88
C ILE A 199 -13.01 2.61 -22.16
N ALA A 200 -14.22 2.90 -21.70
CA ALA A 200 -14.86 4.20 -21.87
C ALA A 200 -14.10 5.32 -21.17
N ILE A 201 -13.66 5.13 -19.92
CA ILE A 201 -12.88 6.13 -19.16
C ILE A 201 -11.54 6.39 -19.85
N VAL A 202 -10.80 5.34 -20.24
CA VAL A 202 -9.54 5.48 -20.97
C VAL A 202 -9.75 6.22 -22.30
N THR A 203 -10.81 5.89 -23.03
CA THR A 203 -11.17 6.57 -24.29
C THR A 203 -11.48 8.04 -24.06
N ILE A 204 -12.22 8.39 -23.00
CA ILE A 204 -12.52 9.79 -22.64
C ILE A 204 -11.23 10.56 -22.34
N ILE A 205 -10.31 9.99 -21.55
CA ILE A 205 -9.03 10.63 -21.22
C ILE A 205 -8.20 10.89 -22.48
N VAL A 206 -8.11 9.91 -23.39
CA VAL A 206 -7.40 10.06 -24.68
C VAL A 206 -8.04 11.14 -25.55
N CYS A 207 -9.37 11.18 -25.63
CA CYS A 207 -10.10 12.21 -26.38
C CYS A 207 -9.85 13.61 -25.81
N ILE A 208 -9.87 13.78 -24.49
CA ILE A 208 -9.58 15.06 -23.83
C ILE A 208 -8.14 15.50 -24.11
N ALA A 209 -7.17 14.60 -23.97
CA ALA A 209 -5.76 14.90 -24.26
C ALA A 209 -5.55 15.35 -25.72
N PHE A 210 -6.22 14.68 -26.67
CA PHE A 210 -6.19 15.06 -28.08
C PHE A 210 -6.81 16.44 -28.33
N LEU A 211 -7.95 16.73 -27.69
CA LEU A 211 -8.61 18.04 -27.77
C LEU A 211 -7.72 19.18 -27.25
N VAL A 212 -7.08 18.97 -26.09
CA VAL A 212 -6.13 19.93 -25.52
C VAL A 212 -4.94 20.16 -26.45
N PHE A 213 -4.40 19.10 -27.05
CA PHE A 213 -3.30 19.20 -28.01
C PHE A 213 -3.68 20.02 -29.25
N VAL A 214 -4.88 19.79 -29.81
CA VAL A 214 -5.38 20.58 -30.96
C VAL A 214 -5.56 22.04 -30.59
N LEU A 215 -6.14 22.34 -29.43
CA LEU A 215 -6.32 23.72 -28.96
C LEU A 215 -4.98 24.44 -28.77
N LEU A 216 -3.96 23.75 -28.25
CA LEU A 216 -2.60 24.28 -28.13
C LEU A 216 -2.00 24.61 -29.51
N LEU A 217 -2.16 23.74 -30.51
CA LEU A 217 -1.68 24.00 -31.86
C LEU A 217 -2.38 25.20 -32.51
N VAL A 218 -3.70 25.34 -32.33
CA VAL A 218 -4.47 26.49 -32.82
C VAL A 218 -4.01 27.78 -32.14
N PHE A 219 -3.83 27.75 -30.82
CA PHE A 219 -3.34 28.89 -30.04
C PHE A 219 -1.94 29.32 -30.51
N LEU A 220 -1.01 28.38 -30.68
CA LEU A 220 0.34 28.66 -31.19
C LEU A 220 0.30 29.23 -32.62
N SER A 221 -0.58 28.72 -33.48
CA SER A 221 -0.77 29.23 -34.85
C SER A 221 -1.33 30.66 -34.86
N TYR A 222 -2.29 30.95 -33.98
CA TYR A 222 -2.85 32.29 -33.79
C TYR A 222 -1.77 33.28 -33.34
N MET A 223 -1.01 32.93 -32.31
CA MET A 223 0.10 33.75 -31.80
C MET A 223 1.18 34.02 -32.87
N ASN A 224 1.40 33.06 -33.78
CA ASN A 224 2.37 33.23 -34.87
C ASN A 224 1.83 34.10 -36.02
N ARG A 225 0.50 34.18 -36.19
CA ARG A 225 -0.13 35.06 -37.19
C ARG A 225 -0.06 36.53 -36.80
N GLU A 226 -0.28 36.86 -35.52
CA GLU A 226 -0.21 38.24 -35.04
C GLU A 226 1.22 38.81 -35.03
N ARG A 227 2.24 37.95 -35.06
CA ARG A 227 3.65 38.36 -35.08
C ARG A 227 4.24 38.59 -36.48
N LYS A 228 3.46 38.56 -37.55
CA LYS A 228 3.98 38.99 -38.85
C LYS A 228 4.02 40.52 -38.89
N PRO A 229 5.20 41.16 -38.82
CA PRO A 229 5.28 42.60 -38.99
C PRO A 229 4.74 42.94 -40.38
N GLU A 230 3.87 43.95 -40.46
CA GLU A 230 3.47 44.53 -41.73
C GLU A 230 4.73 44.84 -42.52
N THR A 231 4.87 44.24 -43.70
CA THR A 231 5.96 44.54 -44.63
C THR A 231 5.92 46.02 -44.95
N ILE A 232 6.79 46.80 -44.32
CA ILE A 232 7.02 48.20 -44.65
C ILE A 232 7.62 48.22 -46.05
N VAL A 233 6.79 48.51 -47.05
CA VAL A 233 7.24 48.73 -48.43
C VAL A 233 7.92 50.10 -48.47
N TYR A 234 9.24 50.13 -48.37
CA TYR A 234 10.01 51.35 -48.61
C TYR A 234 9.97 51.67 -50.12
N THR A 235 9.16 52.66 -50.50
CA THR A 235 9.22 53.26 -51.83
C THR A 235 10.38 54.25 -51.87
N THR A 236 11.51 53.87 -52.46
CA THR A 236 12.60 54.82 -52.71
C THR A 236 12.23 55.72 -53.89
N ARG A 237 11.74 56.92 -53.58
CA ARG A 237 11.53 58.01 -54.54
C ARG A 237 12.90 58.52 -54.98
N ASN A 238 13.27 58.22 -56.23
CA ASN A 238 14.54 58.59 -56.83
C ASN A 238 14.52 60.10 -57.15
N SER A 239 15.17 60.93 -56.31
CA SER A 239 15.32 62.36 -56.53
C SER A 239 16.77 62.71 -56.87
N ASN A 240 17.17 62.45 -58.12
CA ASN A 240 18.33 63.09 -58.73
C ASN A 240 17.85 63.82 -59.98
N ASN A 241 17.34 65.03 -59.77
CA ASN A 241 17.21 66.07 -60.78
C ASN A 241 17.36 67.40 -60.06
N LEU A 242 18.50 68.06 -60.22
CA LEU A 242 18.61 69.38 -60.86
C LEU A 242 20.11 69.73 -61.07
N PRO A 243 20.43 70.54 -62.10
CA PRO A 243 21.72 70.63 -62.76
C PRO A 243 22.54 71.87 -62.34
N ARG A 244 23.78 71.95 -62.85
CA ARG A 244 24.66 73.12 -62.80
C ARG A 244 24.08 74.34 -63.49
#